data_AF-A0A542ENL8-F1
#
_entry.id   AF-A0A542ENL8-F1
#
_cell.length_a   1.000
_cell.length_b   1.000
_cell.length_c   1.000
_cell.angle_alpha   90.00
_cell.angle_beta   90.00
_cell.angle_gamma   90.00
#
_symmetry.space_group_name_H-M   'P 1'
#
loop_
_entity.id
_entity.type
_entity.pdbx_description
1 polymer ?
#
loop_
_entity_poly.entity_id
_entity_poly.type
_entity_poly.pdbx_seq_one_letter_code
_entity_poly.pdbx_strand_id
1 'polypeptide(L)'
;MPDHQQLANLVLMSMLILLPFGLGTMLNGRSRGKRRVLAWSRGLAILTLVLAAGYDLTGAVCLILVEPPPGHEPWNDPGLATKYPYFYLPIGMGAFLAALGLLIGTIRARHKLG
;
A
#
# COMPACT_ATOMS: atom_id res chain seq x y z
N MET A 1 23.56 3.89 -5.13
CA MET A 1 22.16 3.44 -5.23
C MET A 1 21.21 4.30 -4.35
N PRO A 2 20.98 5.59 -4.64
CA PRO A 2 20.01 6.41 -3.89
C PRO A 2 18.58 6.39 -4.49
N ASP A 3 18.46 6.14 -5.80
CA ASP A 3 17.24 6.46 -6.56
C ASP A 3 16.09 5.47 -6.32
N HIS A 4 16.39 4.19 -6.14
CA HIS A 4 15.37 3.16 -5.89
C HIS A 4 14.68 3.32 -4.53
N GLN A 5 15.43 3.79 -3.52
CA GLN A 5 14.90 3.98 -2.17
C GLN A 5 14.00 5.21 -2.09
N GLN A 6 14.33 6.28 -2.84
CA GLN A 6 13.45 7.45 -2.98
C GLN A 6 12.14 7.09 -3.68
N LEU A 7 12.20 6.27 -4.72
CA LEU A 7 11.01 5.81 -5.45
C LEU A 7 10.13 4.91 -4.57
N ALA A 8 10.73 3.99 -3.82
CA ALA A 8 10.03 3.17 -2.83
C ALA A 8 9.35 4.02 -1.74
N ASN A 9 10.03 5.05 -1.23
CA ASN A 9 9.44 5.97 -0.25
C ASN A 9 8.29 6.80 -0.84
N LEU A 10 8.42 7.25 -2.09
CA LEU A 10 7.36 7.99 -2.78
C LEU A 10 6.11 7.10 -2.94
N VAL A 11 6.31 5.85 -3.35
CA VAL A 11 5.24 4.85 -3.48
C VAL A 11 4.59 4.58 -2.12
N LEU A 12 5.39 4.43 -1.06
CA LEU A 12 4.87 4.23 0.30
C LEU A 12 4.05 5.44 0.79
N MET A 13 4.57 6.65 0.63
CA MET A 13 3.88 7.90 0.99
C MET A 13 2.58 8.05 0.19
N SER A 14 2.60 7.68 -1.10
CA SER A 14 1.40 7.74 -1.94
C SER A 14 0.30 6.80 -1.42
N MET A 15 0.63 5.57 -1.00
CA MET A 15 -0.35 4.66 -0.38
C MET A 15 -0.90 5.21 0.94
N LEU A 16 -0.03 5.74 1.79
CA LEU A 16 -0.40 6.29 3.09
C LEU A 16 -1.33 7.49 2.97
N ILE A 17 -1.23 8.26 1.89
CA ILE A 17 -2.13 9.40 1.61
C ILE A 17 -3.43 8.92 0.94
N LEU A 18 -3.35 7.94 0.04
CA LEU A 18 -4.51 7.42 -0.70
C LEU A 18 -5.53 6.72 0.21
N LEU A 19 -5.07 5.99 1.23
CA LEU A 19 -5.95 5.28 2.18
C LEU A 19 -6.90 6.20 2.97
N PRO A 20 -6.44 7.24 3.70
CA PRO A 20 -7.33 8.15 4.42
C PRO A 20 -8.22 8.95 3.47
N PHE A 21 -7.75 9.29 2.27
CA PHE A 21 -8.60 9.90 1.23
C PHE A 21 -9.69 8.94 0.75
N GLY A 22 -9.34 7.68 0.49
CA GLY A 22 -10.28 6.62 0.14
C GLY A 22 -11.35 6.42 1.22
N LEU A 23 -10.94 6.44 2.49
CA LEU A 23 -11.85 6.33 3.64
C LEU A 23 -12.75 7.55 3.78
N GLY A 24 -12.20 8.76 3.70
CA GLY A 24 -12.98 9.99 3.76
C GLY A 24 -14.02 10.07 2.64
N THR A 25 -13.63 9.71 1.41
CA THR A 25 -14.55 9.66 0.26
C THR A 25 -15.62 8.58 0.43
N MET A 26 -15.26 7.39 0.94
CA MET A 26 -16.23 6.34 1.24
C MET A 26 -17.28 6.79 2.27
N LEU A 27 -16.82 7.36 3.39
CA LEU A 27 -17.70 7.83 4.48
C LEU A 27 -18.61 8.97 4.01
N ASN A 28 -18.07 9.93 3.26
CA ASN A 28 -18.85 11.05 2.71
C ASN A 28 -19.84 10.57 1.64
N GLY A 29 -19.42 9.65 0.77
CA GLY A 29 -20.28 9.01 -0.23
C GLY A 29 -21.43 8.22 0.38
N ARG A 30 -21.16 7.50 1.48
CA ARG A 30 -22.17 6.77 2.25
C ARG A 30 -23.13 7.72 2.99
N SER A 31 -22.61 8.71 3.70
CA SER A 31 -23.41 9.66 4.49
C SER A 31 -24.34 10.51 3.62
N ARG A 32 -23.86 10.97 2.45
CA ARG A 32 -24.63 11.84 1.54
C ARG A 32 -25.31 11.10 0.39
N GLY A 33 -25.26 9.76 0.35
CA GLY A 33 -25.85 8.95 -0.71
C GLY A 33 -25.27 9.20 -2.12
N LYS A 34 -24.06 9.77 -2.21
CA LYS A 34 -23.47 10.20 -3.50
C LYS A 34 -22.77 9.04 -4.21
N ARG A 35 -23.48 8.39 -5.14
CA ARG A 35 -22.95 7.27 -5.96
C ARG A 35 -21.65 7.60 -6.69
N ARG A 36 -21.50 8.84 -7.21
CA ARG A 36 -20.26 9.28 -7.88
C ARG A 36 -19.06 9.27 -6.93
N VAL A 37 -19.23 9.70 -5.68
CA VAL A 37 -18.14 9.74 -4.68
C VAL A 37 -17.72 8.32 -4.28
N LEU A 38 -18.67 7.37 -4.21
CA LEU A 38 -18.36 5.96 -4.00
C LEU A 38 -17.60 5.33 -5.18
N ALA A 39 -17.88 5.75 -6.41
CA ALA A 39 -17.10 5.32 -7.59
C ALA A 39 -15.65 5.82 -7.52
N TRP A 40 -15.43 7.07 -7.10
CA TRP A 40 -14.10 7.63 -6.85
C TRP A 40 -13.36 6.87 -5.75
N SER A 41 -14.02 6.59 -4.63
CA SER A 41 -13.45 5.81 -3.52
C SER A 41 -13.06 4.39 -3.95
N ARG A 42 -13.89 3.75 -4.80
CA ARG A 42 -13.56 2.46 -5.42
C ARG A 42 -12.32 2.56 -6.32
N GLY A 43 -12.22 3.60 -7.14
CA GLY A 43 -11.05 3.83 -8.00
C GLY A 43 -9.77 4.02 -7.17
N LEU A 44 -9.84 4.80 -6.09
CA LEU A 44 -8.74 5.00 -5.15
C LEU A 44 -8.33 3.70 -4.46
N ALA A 45 -9.29 2.88 -4.04
CA ALA A 45 -9.02 1.58 -3.42
C ALA A 45 -8.32 0.61 -4.41
N ILE A 46 -8.78 0.55 -5.66
CA ILE A 46 -8.13 -0.26 -6.71
C ILE A 46 -6.71 0.24 -6.98
N LEU A 47 -6.51 1.54 -7.15
CA LEU A 47 -5.19 2.11 -7.36
C LEU A 47 -4.23 1.76 -6.22
N THR A 48 -4.71 1.87 -4.97
CA THR A 48 -3.92 1.53 -3.78
C THR A 48 -3.58 0.03 -3.75
N LEU A 49 -4.51 -0.85 -4.14
CA LEU A 49 -4.25 -2.28 -4.25
C LEU A 49 -3.16 -2.59 -5.30
N VAL A 50 -3.21 -1.96 -6.47
CA VAL A 50 -2.20 -2.18 -7.53
C VAL A 50 -0.83 -1.70 -7.06
N LEU A 51 -0.78 -0.51 -6.46
CA LEU A 51 0.47 0.02 -5.90
C LEU A 51 1.02 -0.93 -4.82
N ALA A 52 0.16 -1.39 -3.89
CA ALA A 52 0.58 -2.24 -2.78
C ALA A 52 1.09 -3.60 -3.28
N ALA A 53 0.37 -4.23 -4.21
CA ALA A 53 0.80 -5.47 -4.84
C ALA A 53 2.13 -5.32 -5.57
N GLY A 54 2.33 -4.23 -6.34
CA GLY A 54 3.60 -3.96 -7.01
C GLY A 54 4.75 -3.76 -6.03
N TYR A 55 4.47 -3.09 -4.91
CA TYR A 55 5.43 -2.84 -3.85
C TYR A 55 5.84 -4.14 -3.12
N ASP A 56 4.87 -4.97 -2.77
CA ASP A 56 5.12 -6.28 -2.13
C ASP A 56 5.88 -7.21 -3.07
N LEU A 57 5.51 -7.26 -4.35
CA LEU A 57 6.18 -8.09 -5.35
C LEU A 57 7.64 -7.66 -5.55
N THR A 58 7.89 -6.35 -5.62
CA THR A 58 9.24 -5.80 -5.74
C THR A 58 10.06 -6.10 -4.47
N GLY A 59 9.46 -5.93 -3.29
CA GLY A 59 10.07 -6.30 -2.03
C GLY A 59 10.45 -7.79 -1.99
N ALA A 60 9.54 -8.68 -2.36
CA ALA A 60 9.76 -10.12 -2.39
C ALA A 60 10.85 -10.54 -3.39
N VAL A 61 10.85 -9.97 -4.60
CA VAL A 61 11.88 -10.23 -5.61
C VAL A 61 13.26 -9.77 -5.12
N CYS A 62 13.34 -8.58 -4.51
CA CYS A 62 14.59 -8.12 -3.92
C CYS A 62 15.05 -8.99 -2.74
N LEU A 63 14.15 -9.61 -1.98
CA LEU A 63 14.52 -10.58 -0.95
C LEU A 63 15.06 -11.89 -1.52
N ILE A 64 14.47 -12.39 -2.61
CA ILE A 64 14.88 -13.65 -3.24
C ILE A 64 16.24 -13.51 -3.94
N LEU A 65 16.51 -12.35 -4.54
CA LEU A 65 17.74 -12.10 -5.31
C LEU A 65 18.92 -11.60 -4.46
N VAL A 66 18.69 -11.26 -3.20
CA VAL A 66 19.75 -10.86 -2.28
C VAL A 66 20.38 -12.11 -1.67
N GLU A 67 21.60 -12.43 -2.09
CA GLU A 67 22.51 -13.23 -1.27
C GLU A 67 23.26 -12.26 -0.33
N PRO A 68 23.04 -12.32 1.00
CA PRO A 68 23.80 -11.48 1.92
C PRO A 68 25.27 -11.94 1.91
N PRO A 69 26.24 -11.01 1.76
CA PRO A 69 27.65 -11.36 1.89
C PRO A 69 27.92 -11.92 3.31
N PRO A 70 28.73 -12.98 3.45
CA PRO A 70 28.94 -13.64 4.73
C PRO A 70 29.43 -12.64 5.79
N GLY A 71 28.74 -12.58 6.93
CA GLY A 71 29.05 -11.67 8.04
C GLY A 71 28.32 -10.31 8.04
N HIS A 72 27.64 -9.93 6.96
CA HIS A 72 26.83 -8.69 6.88
C HIS A 72 25.34 -9.00 6.89
N GLU A 73 24.92 -9.84 7.83
CA GLU A 73 23.51 -10.16 7.98
C GLU A 73 22.73 -8.91 8.46
N PRO A 74 21.51 -8.66 7.96
CA PRO A 74 20.77 -7.42 8.24
C PRO A 74 20.44 -7.20 9.72
N TRP A 75 20.55 -8.22 10.57
CA TRP A 75 20.42 -8.12 12.02
C TRP A 75 21.71 -7.72 12.75
N ASN A 76 22.87 -7.80 12.09
CA ASN A 76 24.16 -7.37 12.65
C ASN A 76 24.49 -5.90 12.31
N ASP A 77 23.92 -5.34 11.23
CA ASP A 77 24.17 -3.96 10.80
C ASP A 77 22.87 -3.15 10.63
N PRO A 78 22.50 -2.28 11.60
CA PRO A 78 21.27 -1.48 11.54
C PRO A 78 21.24 -0.49 10.36
N GLY A 79 22.41 -0.06 9.86
CA GLY A 79 22.51 0.78 8.66
C GLY A 79 22.25 0.03 7.35
N LEU A 80 22.40 -1.30 7.35
CA LEU A 80 22.04 -2.17 6.23
C LEU A 80 20.56 -2.60 6.33
N ALA A 81 20.00 -2.72 7.54
CA ALA A 81 18.58 -3.03 7.74
C ALA A 81 17.65 -2.04 7.02
N THR A 82 17.99 -0.74 6.99
CA THR A 82 17.23 0.27 6.24
C THR A 82 17.43 0.22 4.73
N LYS A 83 18.47 -0.47 4.26
CA LYS A 83 18.76 -0.67 2.82
C LYS A 83 18.16 -1.98 2.30
N TYR A 84 17.79 -2.90 3.19
CA TYR A 84 17.19 -4.17 2.82
C TYR A 84 15.65 -4.09 2.75
N PRO A 85 15.01 -4.75 1.78
CA PRO A 85 13.56 -4.71 1.56
C PRO A 85 12.72 -5.27 2.73
N TYR A 86 13.34 -5.95 3.70
CA TYR A 86 12.67 -6.65 4.80
C TYR A 86 11.72 -5.75 5.61
N PHE A 87 12.06 -4.47 5.78
CA PHE A 87 11.22 -3.53 6.54
C PHE A 87 9.98 -3.05 5.77
N TYR A 88 9.95 -3.21 4.45
CA TYR A 88 8.95 -2.63 3.58
C TYR A 88 7.77 -3.57 3.29
N LEU A 89 8.00 -4.89 3.33
CA LEU A 89 6.97 -5.93 3.11
C LEU A 89 5.79 -5.89 4.11
N PRO A 90 6.00 -5.73 5.44
CA PRO A 90 4.88 -5.66 6.37
C PRO A 90 3.98 -4.42 6.12
N ILE A 91 4.58 -3.33 5.67
CA ILE A 91 3.88 -2.07 5.44
C ILE A 91 3.06 -2.14 4.14
N GLY A 92 3.64 -2.70 3.06
CA GLY A 92 2.92 -2.95 1.81
C GLY A 92 1.74 -3.90 2.02
N MET A 93 1.95 -4.99 2.75
CA MET A 93 0.89 -5.93 3.14
C MET A 93 -0.23 -5.25 3.95
N GLY A 94 0.13 -4.37 4.89
CA GLY A 94 -0.84 -3.58 5.66
C GLY A 94 -1.66 -2.64 4.77
N ALA A 95 -1.01 -1.95 3.84
CA ALA A 95 -1.68 -1.08 2.88
C ALA A 95 -2.60 -1.87 1.93
N PHE A 96 -2.18 -3.06 1.51
CA PHE A 96 -3.00 -3.97 0.70
C PHE A 96 -4.28 -4.37 1.42
N LEU A 97 -4.17 -4.83 2.68
CA LEU A 97 -5.32 -5.23 3.49
C LEU A 97 -6.27 -4.06 3.77
N ALA A 98 -5.73 -2.87 4.06
CA ALA A 98 -6.53 -1.66 4.27
C ALA A 98 -7.29 -1.26 3.00
N ALA A 99 -6.64 -1.31 1.84
CA ALA A 99 -7.25 -1.01 0.55
C ALA A 99 -8.32 -2.04 0.17
N LEU A 100 -8.11 -3.32 0.48
CA LEU A 100 -9.10 -4.39 0.30
C LEU A 100 -10.33 -4.14 1.17
N GLY A 101 -10.13 -3.79 2.45
CA GLY A 101 -11.21 -3.43 3.36
C GLY A 101 -12.02 -2.23 2.86
N LEU A 102 -11.33 -1.23 2.32
CA LEU A 102 -11.94 -0.07 1.66
C LEU A 102 -12.76 -0.45 0.43
N LEU A 103 -12.24 -1.33 -0.42
CA LEU A 103 -12.94 -1.81 -1.62
C LEU A 103 -14.21 -2.57 -1.25
N ILE A 104 -14.12 -3.50 -0.29
CA ILE A 104 -15.28 -4.26 0.20
C ILE A 104 -16.30 -3.31 0.84
N GLY A 105 -15.83 -2.35 1.63
CA GLY A 105 -16.65 -1.33 2.28
C GLY A 105 -17.40 -0.46 1.27
N THR A 106 -16.72 0.03 0.23
CA THR A 106 -17.33 0.85 -0.82
C THR A 106 -18.36 0.08 -1.64
N ILE A 107 -18.07 -1.18 -2.00
CA ILE A 107 -19.02 -2.07 -2.70
C ILE A 107 -20.27 -2.29 -1.84
N ARG A 108 -20.10 -2.64 -0.55
CA ARG A 108 -21.23 -2.79 0.39
C ARG A 108 -22.03 -1.50 0.56
N ALA A 109 -21.36 -0.35 0.69
CA ALA A 109 -22.00 0.93 0.83
C ALA A 109 -22.82 1.31 -0.42
N ARG A 110 -22.29 1.01 -1.61
CA ARG A 110 -23.02 1.20 -2.87
C ARG A 110 -24.25 0.30 -2.95
N HIS A 111 -24.13 -0.98 -2.58
CA HIS A 111 -25.23 -1.94 -2.64
C HIS A 111 -26.40 -1.57 -1.70
N LYS A 112 -26.12 -0.89 -0.58
CA LYS A 112 -27.16 -0.36 0.33
C LYS A 112 -27.86 0.90 -0.20
N LEU A 113 -27.33 1.55 -1.23
CA LEU A 113 -27.89 2.78 -1.82
C LEU A 113 -28.75 2.51 -3.08
N GLY A 114 -28.99 1.24 -3.42
CA GLY A 114 -29.73 0.79 -4.63
C GLY A 114 -28.94 0.96 -5.91
#